data_AF-A0A5J4TKQ9-F1
#
_entry.id   AF-A0A5J4TKQ9-F1
#
_cell.length_a   1.000
_cell.length_b   1.000
_cell.length_c   1.000
_cell.angle_alpha   90.00
_cell.angle_beta   90.00
_cell.angle_gamma   90.00
#
_symmetry.space_group_name_H-M   'P 1'
#
loop_
_entity.id
_entity.type
_entity.pdbx_description
1 polymer ?
#
loop_
_entity_poly.entity_id
_entity_poly.type
_entity_poly.pdbx_seq_one_letter_code
_entity_poly.pdbx_strand_id
1 'polypeptide(L)'
;MNNHINEEEDRQAQIIRSGSGMCLNSIQEYGDESTQSELVSSEYAVVLVLQVSTAGGDGEQKQRGIQNELYHISEFIKSLHQGRQTNEINPGPSFPQQIRLSRRSDEQIEEEGGNEEIEAQLINKELS
;
A
#
# COMPACT_ATOMS: atom_id res chain seq x y z
N MET A 1 18.67 28.73 -11.52
CA MET A 1 17.23 29.06 -11.38
C MET A 1 16.44 27.79 -11.65
N ASN A 2 15.41 27.53 -10.84
CA ASN A 2 14.42 26.43 -10.85
C ASN A 2 14.53 25.25 -9.85
N ASN A 3 15.62 25.04 -9.10
CA ASN A 3 15.62 23.95 -8.09
C ASN A 3 14.58 24.16 -6.98
N HIS A 4 14.39 25.41 -6.54
CA HIS A 4 13.51 25.73 -5.40
C HIS A 4 12.00 25.65 -5.72
N ILE A 5 11.60 25.80 -7.00
CA ILE A 5 10.20 25.61 -7.42
C ILE A 5 9.91 24.11 -7.51
N ASN A 6 10.86 23.33 -8.03
CA ASN A 6 10.76 21.88 -8.13
C ASN A 6 10.69 21.20 -6.74
N GLU A 7 11.46 21.70 -5.76
CA GLU A 7 11.43 21.18 -4.38
C GLU A 7 10.08 21.39 -3.67
N GLU A 8 9.43 22.54 -3.87
CA GLU A 8 8.12 22.81 -3.28
C GLU A 8 7.01 22.01 -3.99
N GLU A 9 7.09 21.87 -5.32
CA GLU A 9 6.19 21.01 -6.10
C GLU A 9 6.33 19.53 -5.71
N ASP A 10 7.56 19.03 -5.54
CA ASP A 10 7.85 17.67 -5.09
C ASP A 10 7.30 17.41 -3.67
N ARG A 11 7.48 18.39 -2.78
CA ARG A 11 6.94 18.33 -1.42
C ARG A 11 5.41 18.31 -1.41
N GLN A 12 4.76 19.14 -2.22
CA GLN A 12 3.30 19.14 -2.35
C GLN A 12 2.80 17.81 -2.92
N ALA A 13 3.46 17.28 -3.95
CA ALA A 13 3.14 15.98 -4.53
C ALA A 13 3.28 14.86 -3.50
N GLN A 14 4.32 14.90 -2.65
CA GLN A 14 4.50 13.94 -1.57
C GLN A 14 3.36 13.99 -0.53
N ILE A 15 2.95 15.20 -0.11
CA ILE A 15 1.82 15.38 0.83
C ILE A 15 0.53 14.81 0.21
N ILE A 16 0.27 15.10 -1.06
CA ILE A 16 -0.91 14.59 -1.77
C ILE A 16 -0.87 13.07 -1.86
N ARG A 17 0.27 12.48 -2.23
CA ARG A 17 0.44 11.02 -2.30
C ARG A 17 0.22 10.36 -0.95
N SER A 18 0.83 10.89 0.11
CA SER A 18 0.68 10.36 1.47
C SER A 18 -0.76 10.45 1.97
N GLY A 19 -1.41 11.60 1.77
CA GLY A 19 -2.82 11.79 2.12
C GLY A 19 -3.76 10.87 1.35
N SER A 20 -3.51 10.71 0.04
CA SER A 20 -4.28 9.81 -0.82
C SER A 20 -4.09 8.35 -0.41
N GLY A 21 -2.86 7.94 -0.08
CA GLY A 21 -2.55 6.60 0.41
C GLY A 21 -3.26 6.28 1.72
N MET A 22 -3.24 7.18 2.70
CA MET A 22 -4.00 7.01 3.94
C MET A 22 -5.52 6.89 3.69
N CYS A 23 -6.05 7.66 2.75
CA CYS A 23 -7.45 7.57 2.36
C CYS A 23 -7.78 6.20 1.74
N LEU A 24 -6.96 5.71 0.82
CA LEU A 24 -7.13 4.39 0.22
C LEU A 24 -7.03 3.26 1.26
N ASN A 25 -6.10 3.37 2.21
CA ASN A 25 -5.98 2.40 3.31
C ASN A 25 -7.24 2.38 4.18
N SER A 26 -7.84 3.55 4.42
CA SER A 26 -9.11 3.64 5.13
C SER A 26 -10.25 2.98 4.34
N ILE A 27 -10.29 3.18 3.01
CA ILE A 27 -11.28 2.49 2.15
C ILE A 27 -11.10 0.98 2.24
N GLN A 28 -9.86 0.48 2.22
CA GLN A 28 -9.58 -0.95 2.39
C GLN A 28 -10.04 -1.46 3.76
N GLU A 29 -9.70 -0.78 4.84
CA GLU A 29 -9.99 -1.19 6.22
C GLU A 29 -11.50 -1.20 6.54
N TYR A 30 -12.23 -0.18 6.07
CA TYR A 30 -13.65 0.00 6.36
C TYR A 30 -14.59 -0.43 5.24
N GLY A 31 -14.07 -0.80 4.08
CA GLY A 31 -14.84 -1.24 2.92
C GLY A 31 -15.26 -2.70 3.01
N ASP A 32 -16.50 -3.00 2.67
CA ASP A 32 -17.06 -4.36 2.66
C ASP A 32 -16.51 -5.25 1.51
N GLU A 33 -17.10 -6.43 1.33
CA GLU A 33 -16.74 -7.40 0.29
C GLU A 33 -16.71 -6.77 -1.13
N SER A 34 -17.72 -5.95 -1.45
CA SER A 34 -17.79 -5.26 -2.75
C SER A 34 -16.64 -4.26 -2.90
N THR A 35 -16.34 -3.52 -1.84
CA THR A 35 -15.23 -2.57 -1.83
C THR A 35 -13.90 -3.27 -2.10
N GLN A 36 -13.66 -4.44 -1.50
CA GLN A 36 -12.43 -5.21 -1.76
C GLN A 36 -12.33 -5.65 -3.24
N SER A 37 -13.45 -6.02 -3.86
CA SER A 37 -13.51 -6.35 -5.28
C SER A 37 -13.15 -5.16 -6.17
N GLU A 38 -13.66 -3.97 -5.83
CA GLU A 38 -13.33 -2.72 -6.53
C GLU A 38 -11.85 -2.36 -6.40
N LEU A 39 -11.27 -2.53 -5.21
CA LEU A 39 -9.84 -2.30 -4.98
C LEU A 39 -8.96 -3.19 -5.84
N VAL A 40 -9.26 -4.49 -5.93
CA VAL A 40 -8.51 -5.41 -6.83
C VAL A 40 -8.70 -5.03 -8.29
N SER A 41 -9.92 -4.67 -8.69
CA SER A 41 -10.17 -4.23 -10.07
C SER A 41 -9.45 -2.93 -10.44
N SER A 42 -9.11 -2.12 -9.44
CA SER A 42 -8.39 -0.86 -9.58
C SER A 42 -6.88 -0.99 -9.33
N GLU A 43 -6.36 -2.21 -9.27
CA GLU A 43 -4.93 -2.49 -9.06
C GLU A 43 -4.38 -1.87 -7.77
N TYR A 44 -5.21 -1.81 -6.72
CA TYR A 44 -4.83 -1.20 -5.44
C TYR A 44 -3.57 -1.84 -4.83
N ALA A 45 -3.35 -3.14 -5.02
CA ALA A 45 -2.12 -3.83 -4.61
C ALA A 45 -0.86 -3.19 -5.24
N VAL A 46 -0.92 -2.87 -6.53
CA VAL A 46 0.16 -2.19 -7.27
C VAL A 46 0.37 -0.78 -6.73
N VAL A 47 -0.72 -0.05 -6.44
CA VAL A 47 -0.64 1.30 -5.85
C VAL A 47 0.10 1.27 -4.50
N LEU A 48 -0.16 0.27 -3.66
CA LEU A 48 0.54 0.12 -2.38
C LEU A 48 2.04 -0.17 -2.57
N VAL A 49 2.41 -1.02 -3.53
CA VAL A 49 3.81 -1.27 -3.89
C VAL A 49 4.50 0.03 -4.32
N LEU A 50 3.87 0.79 -5.23
CA LEU A 50 4.41 2.06 -5.70
C LEU A 50 4.59 3.08 -4.55
N GLN A 51 3.74 3.04 -3.53
CA GLN A 51 3.90 3.86 -2.33
C GLN A 51 5.17 3.48 -1.56
N VAL A 52 5.44 2.18 -1.36
CA VAL A 52 6.69 1.69 -0.77
C VAL A 52 7.91 2.20 -1.56
N SER A 53 7.83 2.10 -2.88
CA SER A 53 8.91 2.48 -3.81
C SER A 53 9.19 3.98 -3.82
N THR A 54 8.17 4.79 -3.53
CA THR A 54 8.23 6.25 -3.54
C THR A 54 8.30 6.86 -2.14
N ALA A 55 8.46 6.05 -1.09
CA ALA A 55 8.65 6.49 0.30
C ALA A 55 9.96 7.31 0.43
N GLY A 56 9.87 8.59 0.08
CA GLY A 56 10.95 9.57 0.14
C GLY A 56 11.09 10.13 1.55
N GLY A 57 12.19 9.80 2.22
CA GLY A 57 12.56 10.34 3.52
C GLY A 57 13.97 9.93 3.87
N ASP A 58 14.61 10.65 4.78
CA ASP A 58 15.93 10.28 5.30
C ASP A 58 15.79 9.68 6.71
N GLY A 59 16.60 8.67 7.02
CA GLY A 59 16.64 8.01 8.33
C GLY A 59 15.33 7.34 8.81
N GLU A 60 15.01 7.52 10.09
CA GLU A 60 13.94 6.77 10.79
C GLU A 60 12.51 7.04 10.30
N GLN A 61 12.26 8.18 9.66
CA GLN A 61 10.94 8.50 9.11
C GLN A 61 10.64 7.67 7.87
N LYS A 62 11.65 7.43 7.02
CA LYS A 62 11.56 6.47 5.90
C LYS A 62 11.26 5.06 6.39
N GLN A 63 11.91 4.65 7.49
CA GLN A 63 11.74 3.31 8.04
C GLN A 63 10.30 3.07 8.51
N ARG A 64 9.71 4.02 9.25
CA ARG A 64 8.32 3.92 9.71
C ARG A 64 7.32 3.97 8.56
N GLY A 65 7.54 4.81 7.55
CA GLY A 65 6.70 4.86 6.35
C GLY A 65 6.63 3.51 5.64
N ILE A 66 7.80 2.94 5.32
CA ILE A 66 7.89 1.65 4.62
C ILE A 66 7.29 0.51 5.44
N GLN A 67 7.54 0.47 6.76
CA GLN A 67 6.91 -0.55 7.62
C GLN A 67 5.38 -0.45 7.61
N ASN A 68 4.85 0.78 7.61
CA ASN A 68 3.41 1.00 7.57
C ASN A 68 2.81 0.61 6.21
N GLU A 69 3.48 0.94 5.11
CA GLU A 69 3.03 0.58 3.75
C GLU A 69 3.06 -0.94 3.54
N LEU A 70 4.13 -1.62 3.96
CA LEU A 70 4.22 -3.09 3.93
C LEU A 70 3.15 -3.76 4.81
N TYR A 71 2.80 -3.16 5.95
CA TYR A 71 1.69 -3.62 6.79
C TYR A 71 0.37 -3.55 6.03
N HIS A 72 0.08 -2.46 5.32
CA HIS A 72 -1.13 -2.33 4.52
C HIS A 72 -1.20 -3.34 3.36
N ILE A 73 -0.08 -3.59 2.67
CA ILE A 73 0.01 -4.66 1.65
C ILE A 73 -0.34 -6.01 2.28
N SER A 74 0.33 -6.36 3.38
CA SER A 74 0.13 -7.64 4.07
C SER A 74 -1.32 -7.80 4.54
N GLU A 75 -1.90 -6.79 5.19
CA GLU A 75 -3.27 -6.89 5.68
C GLU A 75 -4.29 -6.94 4.54
N PHE A 76 -4.08 -6.23 3.44
CA PHE A 76 -4.94 -6.33 2.27
C PHE A 76 -4.97 -7.76 1.71
N ILE A 77 -3.80 -8.32 1.37
CA ILE A 77 -3.69 -9.68 0.81
C ILE A 77 -4.23 -10.72 1.79
N LYS A 78 -3.87 -10.62 3.08
CA LYS A 78 -4.35 -11.51 4.13
C LYS A 78 -5.87 -11.45 4.27
N SER A 79 -6.47 -10.26 4.22
CA SER A 79 -7.92 -10.10 4.30
C SER A 79 -8.62 -10.78 3.12
N LEU A 80 -8.07 -10.68 1.91
CA LEU A 80 -8.60 -11.39 0.74
C LEU A 80 -8.44 -12.91 0.89
N HIS A 81 -7.32 -13.38 1.43
CA HIS A 81 -7.04 -14.81 1.55
C HIS A 81 -7.87 -15.50 2.65
N GLN A 82 -8.04 -14.83 3.79
CA GLN A 82 -8.63 -15.42 5.01
C GLN A 82 -10.06 -14.92 5.29
N GLY A 83 -10.50 -13.90 4.57
CA GLY A 83 -11.65 -13.09 4.96
C GLY A 83 -11.30 -12.12 6.08
N ARG A 84 -12.26 -11.31 6.49
CA ARG A 84 -12.12 -10.39 7.61
C ARG A 84 -13.24 -10.63 8.61
N GLN A 85 -12.90 -10.67 9.89
CA GLN A 85 -13.87 -10.74 10.99
C GLN A 85 -13.85 -9.44 11.77
N THR A 86 -15.04 -8.87 12.00
CA THR A 86 -15.20 -7.66 12.81
C THR A 86 -14.93 -7.97 14.29
N ASN A 87 -14.05 -7.20 14.92
CA ASN A 87 -13.77 -7.27 16.36
C ASN A 87 -13.28 -5.91 16.89
N GLU A 88 -12.94 -5.83 18.18
CA GLU A 88 -12.48 -4.57 18.82
C GLU A 88 -11.21 -3.98 18.19
N ILE A 89 -10.38 -4.82 17.55
CA ILE A 89 -9.13 -4.42 16.89
C ILE A 89 -9.38 -4.13 15.40
N ASN A 90 -10.33 -4.84 14.78
CA ASN A 90 -10.71 -4.70 13.37
C ASN A 90 -12.20 -4.29 13.28
N PRO A 91 -12.53 -3.00 13.42
CA PRO A 91 -13.92 -2.52 13.37
C PRO A 91 -14.53 -2.56 11.96
N GLY A 92 -13.76 -2.90 10.93
CA GLY A 92 -14.24 -2.99 9.55
C GLY A 92 -15.31 -4.07 9.33
N PRO A 93 -16.10 -3.97 8.24
CA PRO A 93 -17.12 -4.96 7.90
C PRO A 93 -16.55 -6.37 7.76
N SER A 94 -17.25 -7.36 8.30
CA SER A 94 -16.90 -8.77 8.12
C SER A 94 -17.20 -9.21 6.69
N PHE A 95 -16.33 -10.02 6.10
CA PHE A 95 -16.54 -10.62 4.78
C PHE A 95 -15.85 -11.98 4.67
N PRO A 96 -16.38 -12.92 3.87
CA PRO A 96 -15.78 -14.25 3.70
C PRO A 96 -14.48 -14.18 2.88
N GLN A 97 -13.69 -15.24 2.90
CA GLN A 97 -12.50 -15.33 2.05
C GLN A 97 -12.81 -15.09 0.56
N GLN A 98 -11.94 -14.34 -0.11
CA GLN A 98 -12.01 -13.96 -1.52
C GLN A 98 -10.75 -14.45 -2.26
N ILE A 99 -10.49 -15.76 -2.21
CA ILE A 99 -9.25 -16.39 -2.72
C ILE A 99 -8.92 -16.00 -4.17
N ARG A 100 -9.93 -15.85 -5.04
CA ARG A 100 -9.72 -15.45 -6.44
C ARG A 100 -9.14 -14.04 -6.54
N LEU A 101 -9.62 -13.13 -5.70
CA LEU A 101 -9.12 -11.76 -5.64
C LEU A 101 -7.73 -11.70 -5.05
N SER A 102 -7.43 -12.49 -4.00
CA SER A 102 -6.07 -12.62 -3.46
C SER A 102 -5.09 -13.04 -4.55
N ARG A 103 -5.42 -14.08 -5.33
CA ARG A 103 -4.56 -14.51 -6.46
C ARG A 103 -4.39 -13.44 -7.51
N ARG A 104 -5.48 -12.72 -7.86
CA ARG A 104 -5.38 -11.64 -8.84
C ARG A 104 -4.49 -10.51 -8.34
N SER A 105 -4.56 -10.15 -7.05
CA SER A 105 -3.66 -9.16 -6.46
C SER A 105 -2.20 -9.61 -6.50
N ASP A 106 -1.93 -10.88 -6.18
CA ASP A 106 -0.58 -11.45 -6.24
C ASP A 106 -0.04 -11.41 -7.69
N GLU A 107 -0.87 -11.82 -8.66
CA GLU A 107 -0.55 -11.75 -10.10
C GLU A 107 -0.27 -10.30 -10.53
N GLN A 108 -1.07 -9.32 -10.11
CA GLN A 108 -0.85 -7.90 -10.43
C GLN A 108 0.47 -7.38 -9.87
N ILE A 109 0.82 -7.76 -8.64
CA ILE A 109 2.10 -7.38 -8.02
C ILE A 109 3.26 -7.98 -8.83
N GLU A 110 3.18 -9.25 -9.24
CA GLU A 110 4.23 -9.90 -10.03
C GLU A 110 4.34 -9.32 -11.45
N GLU A 111 3.20 -9.11 -12.13
CA GLU A 111 3.12 -8.55 -13.48
C GLU A 111 3.78 -7.17 -13.59
N GLU A 112 3.65 -6.35 -12.54
CA GLU A 112 4.21 -4.99 -12.48
C GLU A 112 5.60 -4.92 -11.83
N GLY A 113 6.24 -6.07 -11.54
CA GLY A 113 7.58 -6.11 -10.94
C GLY A 113 7.63 -5.60 -9.49
N GLY A 114 6.51 -5.69 -8.77
CA GLY A 114 6.39 -5.13 -7.44
C GLY A 114 7.21 -5.85 -6.36
N ASN A 115 7.53 -7.13 -6.58
CA ASN A 115 8.42 -7.87 -5.70
C ASN A 115 9.85 -7.30 -5.77
N GLU A 116 10.33 -7.01 -6.98
CA GLU A 116 11.62 -6.40 -7.25
C GLU A 116 11.70 -4.99 -6.65
N GLU A 117 10.62 -4.21 -6.74
CA GLU A 117 10.56 -2.88 -6.13
C GLU A 117 10.66 -2.94 -4.59
N ILE A 118 9.92 -3.86 -3.95
CA ILE A 118 10.00 -4.06 -2.50
C ILE A 118 11.41 -4.51 -2.10
N GLU A 119 11.98 -5.49 -2.81
CA GLU A 119 13.33 -5.99 -2.53
C GLU A 119 14.38 -4.88 -2.65
N ALA A 120 14.30 -4.05 -3.70
CA ALA A 120 15.20 -2.91 -3.87
C ALA A 120 15.13 -1.92 -2.70
N GLN A 121 13.93 -1.65 -2.16
CA GLN A 121 13.76 -0.78 -0.99
C GLN A 121 14.26 -1.40 0.31
N LEU A 122 14.22 -2.73 0.45
CA LEU A 122 14.77 -3.43 1.61
C LEU A 122 16.31 -3.48 1.56
N ILE A 123 16.91 -3.79 0.41
CA ILE A 123 18.37 -3.85 0.23
C ILE A 123 19.01 -2.48 0.47
N ASN A 124 18.38 -1.41 -0.04
CA ASN A 124 18.87 -0.05 0.18
C ASN A 124 18.94 0.35 1.67
N LYS A 125 18.31 -0.41 2.59
CA LYS A 125 18.42 -0.21 4.04
C LYS A 125 19.53 -1.00 4.71
N GLU A 126 19.95 -2.14 4.15
CA GLU A 126 21.09 -2.89 4.70
C GLU A 126 22.43 -2.21 4.39
N LEU A 127 22.45 -1.34 3.37
CA LEU A 127 23.65 -0.65 2.89
C LEU A 127 23.75 0.82 3.35
N SER A 128 22.74 1.36 4.05
CA SER A 128 22.68 2.73 4.58
C SER A 128 22.93 2.79 6.08
#